data_AF-A0A2V5QM06-F1
#
_entry.id   AF-A0A2V5QM06-F1
#
_cell.length_a   1.000
_cell.length_b   1.000
_cell.length_c   1.000
_cell.angle_alpha   90.00
_cell.angle_beta   90.00
_cell.angle_gamma   90.00
#
_symmetry.space_group_name_H-M   'P 1'
#
loop_
_entity.id
_entity.type
_entity.pdbx_description
1 polymer ?
#
loop_
_entity_poly.entity_id
_entity_poly.type
_entity_poly.pdbx_seq_one_letter_code
_entity_poly.pdbx_strand_id
1 'polypeptide(L)'
;MPCPYCGHLLPSDAQSCDRCDWKRGATETAEGKASDAVAVVLSIIPGLGHIYKGHKLVGFLWMFGAIPVGLFVLLAAFASAGWGLGLFFFYLGAVMLHAYAVNDRVVTSKEDEGEEY
;
A
#
# COMPACT_ATOMS: atom_id res chain seq x y z
N MET A 1 28.54 9.66 -0.41
CA MET A 1 28.64 8.32 0.22
C MET A 1 29.42 7.36 -0.69
N PRO A 2 30.28 6.47 -0.15
CA PRO A 2 30.97 5.48 -0.97
C PRO A 2 29.99 4.41 -1.48
N CYS A 3 30.07 4.06 -2.77
CA CYS A 3 29.32 2.95 -3.36
C CYS A 3 29.65 1.64 -2.63
N PRO A 4 28.67 0.85 -2.18
CA PRO A 4 28.94 -0.42 -1.49
C PRO A 4 29.54 -1.49 -2.41
N TYR A 5 29.41 -1.32 -3.72
CA TYR A 5 29.87 -2.30 -4.71
C TYR A 5 31.29 -2.00 -5.21
N CYS A 6 31.60 -0.74 -5.54
CA CYS A 6 32.87 -0.35 -6.17
C CYS A 6 33.68 0.69 -5.37
N GLY A 7 33.16 1.21 -4.26
CA GLY A 7 33.85 2.19 -3.42
C GLY A 7 33.94 3.61 -3.97
N HIS A 8 33.39 3.90 -5.16
CA HIS A 8 33.36 5.24 -5.73
C HIS A 8 32.56 6.22 -4.85
N LEU A 9 32.96 7.49 -4.75
CA LEU A 9 32.25 8.49 -3.95
C LEU A 9 31.11 9.08 -4.77
N LEU A 10 29.86 8.82 -4.36
CA LEU A 10 28.66 9.38 -4.98
C LEU A 10 28.10 10.55 -4.18
N PRO A 11 27.35 11.46 -4.83
CA PRO A 11 26.41 12.36 -4.19
C PRO A 11 25.45 11.61 -3.24
N SER A 12 25.00 12.28 -2.18
CA SER A 12 24.15 11.66 -1.15
C SER A 12 22.76 11.24 -1.68
N ASP A 13 22.30 11.80 -2.79
CA ASP A 13 21.01 11.55 -3.47
C ASP A 13 21.10 10.60 -4.68
N ALA A 14 22.31 10.12 -5.03
CA ALA A 14 22.53 9.33 -6.23
C ALA A 14 21.76 7.99 -6.25
N GLN A 15 20.85 7.84 -7.21
CA GLN A 15 20.01 6.65 -7.42
C GLN A 15 20.73 5.51 -8.15
N SER A 16 21.85 5.81 -8.81
CA SER A 16 22.69 4.83 -9.49
C SER A 16 24.15 5.24 -9.41
N CYS A 17 25.05 4.27 -9.46
CA CYS A 17 26.46 4.52 -9.69
C CYS A 17 26.69 4.79 -11.19
N ASP A 18 27.50 5.79 -11.47
CA ASP A 18 28.03 6.15 -12.78
C ASP A 18 29.15 5.20 -13.25
N ARG A 19 29.71 4.39 -12.34
CA ARG A 19 30.87 3.53 -12.58
C ARG A 19 30.62 2.03 -12.50
N CYS A 20 29.49 1.61 -11.95
CA CYS A 20 29.08 0.21 -11.88
C CYS A 20 27.55 0.08 -11.94
N ASP A 21 27.03 -1.14 -12.05
CA ASP A 21 25.59 -1.37 -12.16
C ASP A 21 24.85 -1.35 -10.80
N TRP A 22 25.43 -0.67 -9.80
CA TRP A 22 24.77 -0.47 -8.53
C TRP A 22 23.65 0.56 -8.68
N LYS A 23 22.43 0.15 -8.32
CA LYS A 23 21.27 1.03 -8.19
C LYS A 23 20.86 1.05 -6.72
N ARG A 24 20.51 2.24 -6.23
CA ARG A 24 19.97 2.40 -4.89
C ARG A 24 18.65 1.63 -4.86
N GLY A 25 18.61 0.53 -4.09
CA GLY A 25 17.35 -0.12 -3.79
C GLY A 25 16.46 0.91 -3.10
N ALA A 26 15.18 0.98 -3.48
CA ALA A 26 14.21 1.83 -2.79
C ALA A 26 14.19 1.39 -1.32
N THR A 27 14.92 2.11 -0.47
CA THR A 27 14.81 1.94 0.98
C THR A 27 13.40 2.38 1.32
N GLU A 28 12.59 1.50 1.90
CA GLU A 28 11.29 1.88 2.43
C GLU A 28 11.51 3.01 3.44
N THR A 29 11.12 4.23 3.07
CA THR A 29 11.25 5.40 3.94
C THR A 29 10.23 5.30 5.07
N ALA A 30 10.50 5.99 6.18
CA ALA A 30 9.53 6.11 7.28
C ALA A 30 8.20 6.68 6.77
N GLU A 31 8.25 7.61 5.81
CA GLU A 31 7.08 8.16 5.14
C GLU A 31 6.31 7.10 4.32
N GLY A 32 6.99 6.20 3.61
CA GLY A 32 6.36 5.08 2.92
C GLY A 32 5.56 4.18 3.86
N LYS A 33 6.14 3.84 5.03
CA LYS A 33 5.45 3.07 6.07
C LYS A 33 4.24 3.81 6.67
N ALA A 34 4.32 5.13 6.79
CA ALA A 34 3.20 5.95 7.24
C ALA A 34 2.07 5.99 6.20
N SER A 35 2.39 6.17 4.92
CA SER A 35 1.41 6.11 3.80
C SER A 35 0.70 4.75 3.76
N ASP A 36 1.44 3.65 3.95
CA ASP A 36 0.88 2.31 4.02
C ASP A 36 -0.15 2.16 5.16
N ALA A 37 0.16 2.68 6.34
CA ALA A 37 -0.75 2.65 7.48
C ALA A 37 -2.03 3.45 7.21
N VAL A 38 -1.91 4.64 6.60
CA VAL A 38 -3.06 5.46 6.20
C VAL A 38 -3.91 4.72 5.16
N ALA A 39 -3.29 4.09 4.16
CA ALA A 39 -4.01 3.32 3.15
C ALA A 39 -4.81 2.15 3.75
N VAL A 40 -4.28 1.50 4.80
CA VAL A 40 -4.99 0.45 5.54
C VAL A 40 -6.21 1.02 6.26
N VAL A 41 -6.08 2.13 6.96
CA VAL A 41 -7.21 2.78 7.67
C VAL A 41 -8.28 3.22 6.67
N LEU A 42 -7.88 3.80 5.54
CA LEU A 42 -8.81 4.19 4.47
C LEU A 42 -9.53 2.99 3.84
N SER A 43 -8.96 1.79 3.92
CA SER A 43 -9.55 0.57 3.37
C SER A 43 -10.71 0.00 4.19
N ILE A 44 -11.08 0.63 5.32
CA ILE A 44 -12.36 0.35 6.01
C ILE A 44 -13.53 0.53 5.03
N ILE A 45 -13.45 1.53 4.16
CA ILE A 45 -14.33 1.62 2.99
C ILE A 45 -13.62 0.87 1.85
N PRO A 46 -14.16 -0.27 1.37
CA PRO A 46 -13.48 -1.10 0.40
C PRO A 46 -13.02 -0.31 -0.82
N GLY A 47 -11.73 -0.43 -1.17
CA GLY A 47 -11.13 0.21 -2.33
C GLY A 47 -10.58 1.62 -2.14
N LEU A 48 -10.90 2.33 -1.04
CA LEU A 48 -10.39 3.70 -0.82
C LEU A 48 -8.87 3.73 -0.61
N GLY A 49 -8.30 2.76 0.12
CA GLY A 49 -6.85 2.70 0.31
C GLY A 49 -6.06 2.51 -0.99
N HIS A 50 -6.62 1.75 -1.95
CA HIS A 50 -6.03 1.63 -3.29
C HIS A 50 -6.12 2.96 -4.06
N ILE A 51 -7.24 3.69 -3.96
CA ILE A 51 -7.38 5.00 -4.60
C ILE A 51 -6.39 6.00 -4.02
N TYR A 52 -6.19 5.98 -2.69
CA TYR A 52 -5.23 6.81 -1.99
C TYR A 52 -3.80 6.62 -2.52
N LYS A 53 -3.37 5.37 -2.69
CA LYS A 53 -2.07 5.01 -3.31
C LYS A 53 -2.00 5.21 -4.83
N GLY A 54 -3.00 5.88 -5.43
CA GLY A 54 -3.05 6.16 -6.87
C GLY A 54 -3.57 5.02 -7.75
N HIS A 55 -3.95 3.86 -7.17
CA HIS A 55 -4.50 2.71 -7.89
C HIS A 55 -6.02 2.81 -8.09
N LYS A 56 -6.46 3.80 -8.88
CA LYS A 56 -7.89 4.09 -9.10
C LYS A 56 -8.70 2.89 -9.63
N LEU A 57 -8.22 2.21 -10.68
CA LEU A 57 -8.94 1.08 -11.29
C LEU A 57 -9.14 -0.08 -10.30
N VAL A 58 -8.08 -0.45 -9.57
CA VAL A 58 -8.12 -1.51 -8.56
C VAL A 58 -9.02 -1.10 -7.40
N GLY A 59 -8.93 0.16 -6.95
CA GLY A 59 -9.80 0.68 -5.91
C GLY A 59 -11.28 0.65 -6.30
N PHE A 60 -11.63 1.07 -7.51
CA PHE A 60 -13.01 0.94 -8.01
C PHE A 60 -13.45 -0.51 -8.11
N LEU A 61 -12.58 -1.43 -8.54
CA LEU A 61 -12.89 -2.86 -8.59
C LEU A 61 -13.24 -3.42 -7.20
N TRP A 62 -12.46 -3.09 -6.18
CA TRP A 62 -12.77 -3.50 -4.79
C TRP A 62 -14.01 -2.81 -4.23
N MET A 63 -14.27 -1.57 -4.61
CA MET A 63 -15.45 -0.82 -4.15
C MET A 63 -16.75 -1.38 -4.76
N PHE A 64 -16.79 -1.56 -6.08
CA PHE A 64 -17.96 -2.13 -6.76
C PHE A 64 -18.09 -3.64 -6.53
N GLY A 65 -16.98 -4.36 -6.41
CA GLY A 65 -16.95 -5.77 -6.03
C GLY A 65 -17.50 -6.03 -4.62
N ALA A 66 -17.40 -5.05 -3.71
CA ALA A 66 -17.96 -5.16 -2.37
C ALA A 66 -19.49 -5.29 -2.36
N ILE A 67 -20.19 -4.77 -3.39
CA ILE A 67 -21.66 -4.81 -3.47
C ILE A 67 -22.17 -6.25 -3.60
N PRO A 68 -21.81 -7.03 -4.65
CA PRO A 68 -22.26 -8.41 -4.77
C PRO A 68 -21.70 -9.31 -3.66
N VAL A 69 -20.47 -9.06 -3.19
CA VAL A 69 -19.91 -9.79 -2.04
C VAL A 69 -20.74 -9.53 -0.77
N GLY A 70 -21.09 -8.27 -0.48
CA GLY A 70 -21.91 -7.91 0.66
C GLY A 70 -23.30 -8.56 0.63
N LEU A 71 -23.95 -8.58 -0.54
CA LEU A 71 -25.21 -9.29 -0.74
C LEU A 71 -25.07 -10.80 -0.47
N PHE A 72 -23.99 -11.41 -0.98
CA PHE A 72 -23.72 -12.82 -0.74
C PHE A 72 -23.45 -13.12 0.74
N VAL A 73 -22.67 -12.28 1.42
CA VAL A 73 -22.40 -12.43 2.86
C VAL A 73 -23.68 -12.29 3.68
N LEU A 74 -24.56 -11.35 3.34
CA LEU A 74 -25.85 -11.21 3.99
C LEU A 74 -26.69 -12.49 3.88
N LEU A 75 -26.79 -13.04 2.66
CA LEU A 75 -27.49 -14.31 2.43
C LEU A 75 -26.85 -15.47 3.20
N ALA A 76 -25.53 -15.58 3.16
CA ALA A 76 -24.80 -16.61 3.89
C ALA A 76 -25.01 -16.50 5.40
N ALA A 77 -25.02 -15.28 5.96
CA ALA A 77 -25.28 -15.05 7.37
C ALA A 77 -26.67 -15.56 7.79
N PHE A 78 -27.72 -15.30 7.01
CA PHE A 78 -29.05 -15.85 7.30
C PHE A 78 -29.09 -17.38 7.15
N ALA A 79 -28.46 -17.92 6.11
CA ALA A 79 -28.44 -19.36 5.85
C ALA A 79 -27.65 -20.17 6.91
N SER A 80 -26.66 -19.55 7.55
CA SER A 80 -25.73 -20.24 8.45
C SER A 80 -25.87 -19.80 9.91
N ALA A 81 -27.04 -19.31 10.33
CA ALA A 81 -27.28 -18.81 11.70
C ALA A 81 -26.23 -17.77 12.18
N GLY A 82 -25.77 -16.90 11.28
CA GLY A 82 -24.83 -15.80 11.56
C GLY A 82 -23.37 -16.08 11.23
N TRP A 83 -22.96 -17.35 11.05
CA TRP A 83 -21.55 -17.70 10.77
C TRP A 83 -20.98 -17.04 9.51
N GLY A 84 -21.83 -16.81 8.49
CA GLY A 84 -21.47 -16.15 7.23
C GLY A 84 -20.95 -14.72 7.42
N LEU A 85 -21.22 -14.05 8.55
CA LEU A 85 -20.66 -12.73 8.85
C LEU A 85 -19.12 -12.74 8.91
N GLY A 86 -18.50 -13.89 9.22
CA GLY A 86 -17.04 -14.04 9.18
C GLY A 86 -16.45 -13.75 7.79
N LEU A 87 -17.20 -14.05 6.72
CA LEU A 87 -16.78 -13.78 5.34
C LEU A 87 -16.67 -12.28 5.06
N PHE A 88 -17.48 -11.44 5.73
CA PHE A 88 -17.38 -9.98 5.60
C PHE A 88 -16.06 -9.46 6.18
N PHE A 89 -15.71 -9.90 7.39
CA PHE A 89 -14.44 -9.50 8.01
C PHE A 89 -13.23 -10.06 7.27
N PHE A 90 -13.34 -11.28 6.73
CA PHE A 90 -12.31 -11.85 5.86
C PHE A 90 -12.12 -11.00 4.60
N TYR A 91 -13.22 -10.59 3.95
CA TYR A 91 -13.18 -9.70 2.80
C TYR A 91 -12.50 -8.37 3.14
N LEU A 92 -12.93 -7.69 4.22
CA LEU A 92 -12.32 -6.44 4.66
C LEU A 92 -10.82 -6.60 4.96
N GLY A 93 -10.44 -7.64 5.70
CA GLY A 93 -9.04 -7.95 6.00
C GLY A 93 -8.22 -8.18 4.74
N ALA A 94 -8.77 -8.87 3.74
CA ALA A 94 -8.11 -9.09 2.46
C ALA A 94 -7.91 -7.77 1.68
N VAL A 95 -8.91 -6.88 1.65
CA VAL A 95 -8.78 -5.56 1.02
C VAL A 95 -7.71 -4.72 1.72
N MET A 96 -7.73 -4.67 3.06
CA MET A 96 -6.77 -3.92 3.87
C MET A 96 -5.35 -4.44 3.68
N LEU A 97 -5.15 -5.76 3.73
CA LEU A 97 -3.85 -6.39 3.49
C LEU A 97 -3.35 -6.13 2.06
N HIS A 98 -4.24 -6.19 1.08
CA HIS A 98 -3.88 -5.88 -0.30
C HIS A 98 -3.53 -4.39 -0.47
N ALA A 99 -4.22 -3.48 0.19
CA ALA A 99 -3.88 -2.06 0.19
C ALA A 99 -2.54 -1.80 0.87
N TYR A 100 -2.21 -2.54 1.93
CA TYR A 100 -0.90 -2.48 2.58
C TYR A 100 0.22 -2.96 1.64
N ALA A 101 0.06 -4.13 1.03
CA ALA A 101 1.11 -4.77 0.23
C ALA A 101 1.37 -4.09 -1.14
N VAL A 102 0.43 -3.29 -1.65
CA VAL A 102 0.60 -2.57 -2.91
C VAL A 102 1.43 -1.31 -2.68
N ASN A 103 2.48 -1.11 -3.48
CA ASN A 103 3.32 0.09 -3.41
C ASN A 103 2.54 1.34 -3.79
N ASP A 104 2.88 2.47 -3.16
CA ASP A 104 2.34 3.77 -3.53
C ASP A 104 2.82 4.19 -4.93
N ARG A 105 1.91 4.72 -5.76
CA ARG A 105 2.23 5.33 -7.05
C ARG A 105 2.27 6.85 -6.99
N VAL A 106 1.71 7.44 -5.95
CA VAL A 106 1.75 8.88 -5.75
C VAL A 106 3.11 9.18 -5.14
N VAL A 107 3.99 9.79 -5.93
CA VAL A 107 5.25 10.33 -5.40
C VAL A 107 4.87 11.32 -4.31
N THR A 108 5.28 11.08 -3.07
CA THR A 108 5.07 12.05 -2.00
C THR A 108 5.86 13.30 -2.37
N SER A 109 5.14 14.33 -2.81
CA SER A 109 5.71 15.62 -3.14
C SER A 109 5.94 16.39 -1.84
N LYS A 110 6.93 15.97 -1.06
CA LYS A 110 7.67 16.85 -0.17
C LYS A 110 8.94 16.11 0.24
N GLU A 111 10.04 16.72 -0.14
CA GLU A 111 11.33 16.51 0.50
C GLU A 111 11.12 16.61 2.01
N ASP A 112 11.34 15.52 2.74
CA ASP A 112 11.50 15.56 4.19
C ASP A 112 12.69 16.49 4.45
N GLU A 113 12.42 17.75 4.80
CA GLU A 113 13.29 18.49 5.68
C GLU A 113 13.35 17.67 6.96
N GLY A 114 14.40 16.85 7.07
CA GLY A 114 14.60 15.93 8.16
C GLY A 114 14.41 16.66 9.49
N GLU A 115 13.32 16.36 10.17
CA GLU A 115 13.10 16.71 11.56
C GLU A 115 14.11 15.84 12.36
N GLU A 116 15.37 16.26 12.37
CA GLU A 116 16.40 15.74 13.27
C GLU A 116 15.94 16.03 14.71
N TYR A 117 15.57 14.97 15.43
CA TYR A 117 15.42 15.00 16.88
C TYR A 117 16.60 14.31 17.56
#